data_AF-D2R5M2-F1
#
_entry.id   AF-D2R5M2-F1
#
_cell.length_a   1.000
_cell.length_b   1.000
_cell.length_c   1.000
_cell.angle_alpha   90.00
_cell.angle_beta   90.00
_cell.angle_gamma   90.00
#
_symmetry.space_group_name_H-M   'P 1'
#
loop_
_entity.id
_entity.type
_entity.pdbx_description
1 polymer ?
#
loop_
_entity_poly.entity_id
_entity_poly.type
_entity_poly.pdbx_seq_one_letter_code
_entity_poly.pdbx_strand_id
1 'polypeptide(L)'
;MEDRDENPLKIPKKPSPATITQLGCGHLVISIAVACALLLFNGLTVSSVYSGWASRLSDFWREPRIAQSILFLGPILLLVFQWWIYDLFLDRFWPARKRVQFSSRK
;
A
#
# COMPACT_ATOMS: atom_id res chain seq x y z
N MET A 1 -15.04 10.44 60.22
CA MET A 1 -15.79 11.00 59.06
C MET A 1 -14.92 10.68 57.87
N GLU A 2 -14.91 9.40 57.51
CA GLU A 2 -14.06 8.81 56.49
C GLU A 2 -14.94 8.59 55.27
N ASP A 3 -14.71 9.40 54.23
CA ASP A 3 -15.37 9.26 52.93
C ASP A 3 -14.24 9.30 51.89
N ARG A 4 -13.71 8.12 51.58
CA ARG A 4 -12.59 7.88 50.66
C ARG A 4 -12.97 6.74 49.71
N ASP A 5 -14.21 6.77 49.21
CA ASP A 5 -14.69 5.78 48.26
C ASP A 5 -14.44 6.24 46.82
N GLU A 6 -13.46 5.56 46.23
CA GLU A 6 -13.46 5.08 44.85
C GLU A 6 -13.56 6.15 43.75
N ASN A 7 -12.40 6.73 43.41
CA ASN A 7 -12.14 7.11 42.03
C ASN A 7 -11.70 5.85 41.27
N PRO A 8 -12.56 5.22 40.44
CA PRO A 8 -12.14 4.06 39.66
C PRO A 8 -11.16 4.56 38.60
N LEU A 9 -9.88 4.36 38.91
CA LEU A 9 -8.78 4.52 37.98
C LEU A 9 -9.16 3.74 36.71
N LYS A 10 -9.57 4.44 35.65
CA LYS A 10 -9.82 3.87 34.32
C LYS A 10 -8.52 3.25 33.85
N ILE A 11 -8.32 1.97 34.17
CA ILE A 11 -7.21 1.20 33.62
C ILE A 11 -7.37 1.26 32.11
N PRO A 12 -6.38 1.78 31.36
CA PRO A 12 -6.47 1.78 29.91
C PRO A 12 -6.62 0.33 29.48
N LYS A 13 -7.80 -0.01 28.94
CA LYS A 13 -8.12 -1.34 28.43
C LYS A 13 -7.09 -1.66 27.37
N LYS A 14 -6.09 -2.47 27.73
CA LYS A 14 -5.01 -2.89 26.82
C LYS A 14 -5.70 -3.46 25.58
N PRO A 15 -5.40 -2.99 24.37
CA PRO A 15 -6.11 -3.43 23.18
C PRO A 15 -6.01 -4.95 23.11
N SER A 16 -7.17 -5.61 23.09
CA SER A 16 -7.23 -7.07 23.00
C SER A 16 -6.49 -7.50 21.73
N PRO A 17 -5.67 -8.57 21.78
CA PRO A 17 -4.96 -9.06 20.60
C PRO A 17 -5.90 -9.32 19.41
N ALA A 18 -7.15 -9.71 19.68
CA ALA A 18 -8.19 -9.87 18.66
C ALA A 18 -8.49 -8.56 17.88
N THR A 19 -8.46 -7.41 18.54
CA THR A 19 -8.69 -6.10 17.90
C THR A 19 -7.50 -5.70 17.01
N ILE A 20 -6.27 -6.03 17.41
CA ILE A 20 -5.07 -5.76 16.61
C ILE A 20 -5.05 -6.65 15.35
N THR A 21 -5.43 -7.93 15.47
CA THR A 21 -5.53 -8.85 14.34
C THR A 21 -6.66 -8.46 13.37
N GLN A 22 -7.82 -8.03 13.87
CA GLN A 22 -8.93 -7.58 13.01
C GLN A 22 -8.60 -6.32 12.21
N LEU A 23 -7.87 -5.36 12.79
CA LEU A 23 -7.36 -4.20 12.03
C LEU A 23 -6.40 -4.64 10.90
N GLY A 24 -5.57 -5.66 11.15
CA GLY A 24 -4.63 -6.19 10.17
C GLY A 24 -5.30 -6.87 8.97
N CYS A 25 -6.32 -7.70 9.20
CA CYS A 25 -7.05 -8.37 8.12
C CYS A 25 -7.82 -7.39 7.24
N GLY A 26 -8.52 -6.40 7.84
CA GLY A 26 -9.24 -5.39 7.07
C GLY A 26 -8.31 -4.56 6.18
N HIS A 27 -7.17 -4.14 6.73
CA HIS A 27 -6.16 -3.41 5.97
C HIS A 27 -5.61 -4.22 4.78
N LEU A 28 -5.38 -5.52 4.99
CA LEU A 28 -4.87 -6.42 3.93
C LEU A 28 -5.90 -6.66 2.82
N VAL A 29 -7.18 -6.79 3.16
CA VAL A 29 -8.25 -6.91 2.16
C VAL A 29 -8.38 -5.62 1.35
N ILE A 30 -8.36 -4.46 2.01
CA ILE A 30 -8.42 -3.16 1.33
C ILE A 30 -7.19 -2.97 0.43
N SER A 31 -5.98 -3.32 0.90
CA SER A 31 -4.77 -3.17 0.10
C SER A 31 -4.78 -4.08 -1.12
N ILE A 32 -5.28 -5.31 -1.00
CA ILE A 32 -5.48 -6.21 -2.15
C ILE A 32 -6.50 -5.64 -3.13
N ALA A 33 -7.65 -5.17 -2.64
CA ALA A 33 -8.69 -4.61 -3.49
C ALA A 33 -8.18 -3.39 -4.28
N VAL A 34 -7.45 -2.49 -3.61
CA VAL A 34 -6.81 -1.32 -4.22
C VAL A 34 -5.75 -1.75 -5.22
N ALA A 35 -4.90 -2.72 -4.89
CA ALA A 35 -3.89 -3.23 -5.81
C ALA A 35 -4.51 -3.84 -7.08
N CYS A 36 -5.59 -4.62 -6.94
CA CYS A 36 -6.33 -5.17 -8.08
C CYS A 36 -6.93 -4.06 -8.95
N ALA A 37 -7.57 -3.06 -8.35
CA ALA A 37 -8.15 -1.94 -9.09
C ALA A 37 -7.09 -1.13 -9.85
N LEU A 38 -5.95 -0.86 -9.21
CA LEU A 38 -4.81 -0.19 -9.83
C LEU A 38 -4.20 -1.02 -10.96
N LEU A 39 -4.09 -2.35 -10.79
CA LEU A 39 -3.58 -3.22 -11.83
C LEU A 39 -4.47 -3.20 -13.08
N LEU A 40 -5.80 -3.25 -12.89
CA LEU A 40 -6.77 -3.13 -13.99
C LEU A 40 -6.65 -1.76 -14.68
N PHE A 41 -6.61 -0.69 -13.90
CA PHE A 41 -6.46 0.67 -14.44
C PHE A 41 -5.14 0.85 -15.22
N ASN A 42 -4.03 0.32 -14.70
CA ASN A 42 -2.74 0.33 -15.37
C ASN A 42 -2.76 -0.54 -16.63
N GLY A 43 -3.44 -1.69 -16.60
CA GLY A 43 -3.71 -2.53 -17.76
C GLY A 43 -4.37 -1.78 -18.90
N LEU A 44 -5.47 -1.10 -18.59
CA LEU A 44 -6.20 -0.27 -19.54
C LEU A 44 -5.33 0.87 -20.08
N THR A 45 -4.60 1.54 -19.19
CA THR A 45 -3.72 2.66 -19.56
C THR A 45 -2.61 2.20 -20.50
N VAL A 46 -1.89 1.13 -20.18
CA VAL A 46 -0.82 0.58 -21.03
C VAL A 46 -1.39 0.14 -22.38
N SER A 47 -2.56 -0.50 -22.41
CA SER A 47 -3.22 -0.89 -23.66
C SER A 47 -3.60 0.30 -24.53
N SER A 48 -4.20 1.35 -23.94
CA SER A 48 -4.56 2.59 -24.65
C SER A 48 -3.32 3.33 -25.17
N VAL A 49 -2.27 3.45 -24.36
CA VAL A 49 -1.01 4.10 -24.76
C VAL A 49 -0.35 3.30 -25.86
N TYR A 50 -0.22 1.98 -25.72
CA TYR A 50 0.37 1.12 -26.73
C TYR A 50 -0.37 1.23 -28.07
N SER A 51 -1.70 1.17 -28.05
CA SER A 51 -2.53 1.30 -29.25
C SER A 51 -2.38 2.66 -29.93
N GLY A 52 -2.31 3.74 -29.15
CA GLY A 52 -2.09 5.09 -29.67
C GLY A 52 -0.69 5.33 -30.23
N TRP A 53 0.31 4.61 -29.72
CA TRP A 53 1.71 4.74 -30.14
C TRP A 53 2.14 3.68 -31.16
N ALA A 54 1.33 2.64 -31.38
CA ALA A 54 1.62 1.54 -32.30
C ALA A 54 1.92 2.00 -33.73
N SER A 55 1.40 3.16 -34.17
CA SER A 55 1.69 3.73 -35.49
C SER A 55 3.02 4.50 -35.57
N ARG A 56 3.62 4.85 -34.42
CA ARG A 56 4.89 5.61 -34.32
C ARG A 56 6.07 4.77 -33.85
N LEU A 57 5.79 3.57 -33.37
CA LEU A 57 6.78 2.61 -32.89
C LEU A 57 7.49 1.94 -34.09
N SER A 58 8.80 1.74 -33.98
CA SER A 58 9.57 1.02 -35.00
C SER A 58 9.14 -0.44 -35.09
N ASP A 59 9.46 -1.10 -36.21
CA ASP A 59 9.05 -2.49 -36.47
C ASP A 59 9.46 -3.47 -35.36
N PHE A 60 10.57 -3.20 -34.67
CA PHE A 60 11.02 -3.96 -33.51
C PHE A 60 9.97 -3.95 -32.38
N TRP A 61 9.40 -2.79 -32.04
CA TRP A 61 8.42 -2.67 -30.95
C TRP A 61 7.02 -3.20 -31.32
N ARG A 62 6.74 -3.38 -32.62
CA ARG A 62 5.51 -3.99 -33.13
C ARG A 62 5.55 -5.51 -33.08
N GLU A 63 6.68 -6.10 -32.76
CA GLU A 63 6.85 -7.54 -32.67
C GLU A 63 5.85 -8.11 -31.64
N PRO A 64 4.98 -9.06 -32.00
CA PRO A 64 3.86 -9.49 -31.16
C PRO A 64 4.30 -10.01 -29.79
N ARG A 65 5.50 -10.60 -29.71
CA ARG A 65 6.12 -11.05 -28.47
C ARG A 65 6.43 -9.89 -27.52
N ILE A 66 6.94 -8.79 -28.06
CA ILE A 66 7.28 -7.59 -27.30
C ILE A 66 6.01 -6.88 -26.87
N ALA A 67 5.04 -6.75 -27.78
CA ALA A 67 3.71 -6.22 -27.47
C ALA A 67 3.05 -6.95 -26.30
N GLN A 68 3.02 -8.28 -26.35
CA GLN A 68 2.43 -9.11 -25.30
C GLN A 68 3.19 -8.98 -23.97
N SER A 69 4.54 -8.89 -24.04
CA SER A 69 5.37 -8.65 -22.86
C SER A 69 5.08 -7.31 -22.22
N ILE A 70 4.93 -6.24 -23.01
CA ILE A 70 4.61 -4.89 -22.49
C ILE A 70 3.21 -4.85 -21.90
N LEU A 71 2.22 -5.44 -22.57
CA LEU A 71 0.83 -5.47 -22.08
C LEU A 71 0.68 -6.27 -20.79
N PHE A 72 1.56 -7.26 -20.56
CA PHE A 72 1.56 -8.07 -19.34
C PHE A 72 2.44 -7.48 -18.23
N LEU A 73 3.71 -7.18 -18.51
CA LEU A 73 4.64 -6.65 -17.52
C LEU A 73 4.41 -5.17 -17.21
N GLY A 74 3.95 -4.38 -18.18
CA GLY A 74 3.74 -2.94 -18.02
C GLY A 74 2.86 -2.62 -16.81
N PRO A 75 1.66 -3.19 -16.68
CA PRO A 75 0.78 -2.93 -15.54
C PRO A 75 1.38 -3.31 -14.19
N ILE A 76 2.15 -4.39 -14.15
CA ILE A 76 2.85 -4.88 -12.96
C ILE A 76 3.96 -3.89 -12.57
N LEU A 77 4.77 -3.45 -13.53
CA LEU A 77 5.84 -2.48 -13.31
C LEU A 77 5.29 -1.13 -12.84
N LEU A 78 4.20 -0.64 -13.46
CA LEU A 78 3.51 0.57 -13.00
C LEU A 78 3.02 0.42 -11.56
N LEU A 79 2.45 -0.75 -11.20
CA LEU A 79 1.98 -1.00 -9.84
C LEU A 79 3.15 -0.96 -8.84
N VAL A 80 4.27 -1.62 -9.13
CA VAL A 80 5.48 -1.61 -8.28
C VAL A 80 6.02 -0.19 -8.13
N PHE A 81 6.09 0.56 -9.24
CA PHE A 81 6.56 1.94 -9.22
C PHE A 81 5.66 2.84 -8.38
N GLN A 82 4.34 2.65 -8.46
CA GLN A 82 3.38 3.40 -7.68
C GLN A 82 3.51 3.10 -6.18
N TRP A 83 3.64 1.83 -5.81
CA TRP A 83 3.93 1.44 -4.42
C TRP A 83 5.25 2.01 -3.92
N TRP A 84 6.29 2.01 -4.75
CA TRP A 84 7.58 2.60 -4.40
C TRP A 84 7.48 4.10 -4.14
N ILE A 85 6.71 4.83 -4.96
CA ILE A 85 6.41 6.25 -4.72
C ILE A 85 5.64 6.43 -3.40
N TYR A 86 4.64 5.58 -3.13
CA TYR A 86 3.90 5.63 -1.87
C TYR A 86 4.82 5.43 -0.66
N ASP A 87 5.73 4.45 -0.71
CA ASP A 87 6.71 4.21 0.35
C ASP A 87 7.66 5.40 0.53
N LEU A 88 8.21 5.94 -0.56
CA LEU A 88 9.06 7.13 -0.51
C LEU A 88 8.32 8.35 0.06
N PHE A 89 7.04 8.51 -0.31
CA PHE A 89 6.19 9.58 0.20
C PHE A 89 5.95 9.40 1.70
N LEU A 90 5.59 8.19 2.16
CA LEU A 90 5.42 7.91 3.57
C LEU A 90 6.72 8.11 4.37
N ASP A 91 7.85 7.66 3.85
CA ASP A 91 9.15 7.85 4.50
C ASP A 91 9.53 9.33 4.60
N ARG A 92 9.21 10.12 3.58
CA ARG A 92 9.50 11.56 3.53
C ARG A 92 8.55 12.39 4.41
N PHE A 93 7.25 12.08 4.39
CA PHE A 93 6.21 12.89 5.03
C PHE A 93 5.81 12.36 6.41
N TRP A 94 6.10 11.11 6.75
CA TRP A 94 5.82 10.50 8.04
C TRP A 94 7.10 9.94 8.73
N PRO A 95 8.09 10.78 9.08
CA PRO A 95 9.27 10.35 9.83
C PRO A 95 8.99 9.90 11.29
N ALA A 96 7.73 9.82 11.73
CA ALA A 96 7.34 9.74 13.13
C ALA A 96 7.37 8.34 13.79
N ARG A 97 7.75 7.26 13.08
CA ARG A 97 7.78 5.89 13.66
C ARG A 97 9.07 5.50 14.40
N LYS A 98 9.84 6.45 14.94
CA LYS A 98 11.08 6.17 15.69
C LYS A 98 11.06 6.53 17.20
N ARG A 99 9.92 6.38 17.92
CA ARG A 99 9.90 6.63 19.39
C ARG A 99 9.09 5.62 20.21
N VAL A 100 9.38 4.32 20.16
CA VAL A 100 8.86 3.36 21.16
C VAL A 100 9.86 2.24 21.54
N GLN A 101 11.17 2.49 21.61
CA GLN A 101 12.15 1.44 22.00
C GLN A 101 13.25 1.89 22.99
N PHE A 102 13.24 3.12 23.50
CA PHE A 102 14.34 3.65 24.35
C PHE A 102 13.90 4.10 25.76
N SER A 103 12.95 3.43 26.40
CA SER A 103 12.64 3.68 27.82
C SER A 103 12.24 2.42 28.57
N SER A 104 13.13 1.43 28.56
CA SER A 104 13.08 0.30 29.50
C SER A 104 14.49 -0.21 29.81
N ARG A 105 15.37 0.73 30.14
CA ARG A 105 16.65 0.45 30.79
C ARG A 105 17.18 1.73 31.43
N LYS A 106 16.85 1.92 32.70
CA LYS A 106 17.71 2.41 33.78
C LYS A 106 16.94 2.37 35.08
#